data_AF-A0A0J1FJ49-F1
#
_entry.id   AF-A0A0J1FJ49-F1
#
_cell.length_a   1.000
_cell.length_b   1.000
_cell.length_c   1.000
_cell.angle_alpha   90.00
_cell.angle_beta   90.00
_cell.angle_gamma   90.00
#
_symmetry.space_group_name_H-M   'P 1'
#
loop_
_entity.id
_entity.type
_entity.pdbx_description
1 polymer ?
#
loop_
_entity_poly.entity_id
_entity_poly.type
_entity_poly.pdbx_seq_one_letter_code
_entity_poly.pdbx_strand_id
1 'polypeptide(L)'
;MPTVRAIPDAEATPEVRQMFAQLKEQFGEVPPPMRAMANHPAYLKMVLGKMQTVMGSEVLDQKTKLAVAFAVSVLNNCEMCITQYGNQLHEAGFTDEQIVEIAAVIDLVGSMNHFNNGMLIKPGK
;
A
#
# COMPACT_ATOMS: atom_id res chain seq x y z
N MET A 1 -0.46 -3.80 -20.09
CA MET A 1 -1.64 -4.65 -19.80
C MET A 1 -1.29 -5.54 -18.62
N PRO A 2 -2.19 -5.75 -17.64
CA PRO A 2 -1.92 -6.66 -16.52
C PRO A 2 -1.78 -8.10 -17.02
N THR A 3 -0.93 -8.88 -16.36
CA THR A 3 -0.69 -10.31 -16.69
C THR A 3 -1.84 -11.22 -16.27
N VAL A 4 -2.69 -10.76 -15.35
CA VAL A 4 -3.87 -11.48 -14.85
C VAL A 4 -5.12 -10.68 -15.18
N ARG A 5 -6.18 -11.39 -15.58
CA ARG A 5 -7.50 -10.81 -15.84
C ARG A 5 -8.07 -10.18 -14.57
N ALA A 6 -8.56 -8.95 -14.63
CA ALA A 6 -9.34 -8.36 -13.55
C ALA A 6 -10.81 -8.84 -13.64
N ILE A 7 -11.36 -9.39 -12.56
CA ILE A 7 -12.77 -9.84 -12.53
C ILE A 7 -13.70 -8.61 -12.47
N PRO A 8 -14.59 -8.41 -13.46
CA PRO A 8 -15.61 -7.37 -13.41
C PRO A 8 -16.75 -7.77 -12.47
N ASP A 9 -17.51 -6.79 -11.99
CA ASP A 9 -18.58 -7.01 -11.00
C ASP A 9 -19.67 -7.99 -11.50
N ALA A 10 -19.98 -7.95 -12.81
CA ALA A 10 -20.98 -8.81 -13.43
C ALA A 10 -20.60 -10.30 -13.44
N GLU A 11 -19.30 -10.60 -13.40
CA GLU A 11 -18.77 -11.97 -13.46
C GLU A 11 -18.30 -12.49 -12.09
N ALA A 12 -18.35 -11.65 -11.05
CA ALA A 12 -17.97 -12.05 -9.70
C ALA A 12 -18.92 -13.13 -9.16
N THR A 13 -18.36 -14.19 -8.56
CA THR A 13 -19.15 -15.21 -7.84
C THR A 13 -19.88 -14.59 -6.64
N PRO A 14 -20.90 -15.25 -6.06
CA PRO A 14 -21.59 -14.73 -4.87
C PRO A 14 -20.65 -14.32 -3.73
N GLU A 15 -19.61 -15.12 -3.46
CA GLU A 15 -18.61 -14.82 -2.42
C GLU A 15 -17.76 -13.59 -2.79
N VAL A 16 -17.27 -13.50 -4.03
CA VAL A 16 -16.48 -12.34 -4.48
C VAL A 16 -17.31 -11.06 -4.48
N ARG A 17 -18.61 -11.14 -4.84
CA ARG A 17 -19.51 -9.98 -4.79
C ARG A 17 -19.64 -9.40 -3.38
N GLN A 18 -19.68 -10.24 -2.34
CA GLN A 18 -19.71 -9.77 -0.96
C GLN A 18 -18.42 -9.03 -0.59
N MET A 19 -17.26 -9.59 -0.96
CA MET A 19 -15.96 -8.93 -0.75
C MET A 19 -15.84 -7.62 -1.53
N PHE A 20 -16.35 -7.56 -2.77
CA PHE A 20 -16.37 -6.34 -3.57
C PHE A 20 -17.28 -5.27 -2.96
N ALA A 21 -18.43 -5.65 -2.40
CA ALA A 21 -19.31 -4.71 -1.70
C ALA A 21 -18.60 -4.09 -0.49
N GLN A 22 -17.91 -4.89 0.33
CA GLN A 22 -17.12 -4.39 1.46
C GLN A 22 -16.01 -3.42 1.02
N LEU A 23 -15.30 -3.75 -0.07
CA LEU A 23 -14.27 -2.87 -0.62
C LEU A 23 -14.84 -1.54 -1.10
N LYS A 24 -15.99 -1.55 -1.78
CA LYS A 24 -16.66 -0.32 -2.23
C LYS A 24 -17.15 0.54 -1.07
N GLU A 25 -17.61 -0.07 0.01
CA GLU A 25 -17.98 0.66 1.22
C GLU A 25 -16.77 1.36 1.85
N GLN A 26 -15.60 0.70 1.85
CA GLN A 26 -14.38 1.24 2.47
C GLN A 26 -13.63 2.24 1.58
N PHE A 27 -13.56 1.98 0.27
CA PHE A 27 -12.69 2.71 -0.67
C PHE A 27 -13.45 3.41 -1.80
N GLY A 28 -14.79 3.35 -1.82
CA GLY A 28 -15.64 3.86 -2.91
C GLY A 28 -15.68 2.95 -4.15
N GLU A 29 -14.59 2.25 -4.44
CA GLU A 29 -14.48 1.29 -5.54
C GLU A 29 -13.75 0.00 -5.13
N VAL A 30 -13.67 -0.97 -6.05
CA VAL A 30 -12.87 -2.18 -5.84
C VAL A 30 -11.47 -1.94 -6.41
N PRO A 31 -10.41 -1.91 -5.57
CA PRO A 31 -9.07 -1.64 -6.06
C PRO A 31 -8.62 -2.66 -7.12
N PRO A 32 -7.88 -2.25 -8.16
CA PRO A 32 -7.47 -3.16 -9.24
C PRO A 32 -6.75 -4.44 -8.78
N PRO A 33 -5.86 -4.43 -7.77
CA PRO A 33 -5.25 -5.66 -7.26
C PRO A 33 -6.29 -6.65 -6.71
N MET A 34 -7.35 -6.17 -6.05
CA MET A 34 -8.40 -7.01 -5.50
C MET A 34 -9.22 -7.68 -6.61
N ARG A 35 -9.45 -6.97 -7.73
CA ARG A 35 -10.08 -7.55 -8.91
C ARG A 35 -9.24 -8.66 -9.55
N ALA A 36 -7.92 -8.53 -9.54
CA ALA A 36 -7.03 -9.59 -10.01
C ALA A 36 -7.00 -10.78 -9.04
N MET A 37 -6.93 -10.53 -7.72
CA MET A 37 -6.97 -11.57 -6.69
C MET A 37 -8.29 -12.35 -6.66
N ALA A 38 -9.39 -11.76 -7.16
CA ALA A 38 -10.68 -12.42 -7.25
C ALA A 38 -10.70 -13.68 -8.14
N ASN A 39 -9.69 -13.89 -8.99
CA ASN A 39 -9.49 -15.18 -9.67
C ASN A 39 -9.21 -16.33 -8.69
N HIS A 40 -8.81 -16.03 -7.45
CA HIS A 40 -8.61 -16.98 -6.35
C HIS A 40 -9.31 -16.47 -5.07
N PRO A 41 -10.64 -16.66 -4.92
CA PRO A 41 -11.45 -16.05 -3.86
C PRO A 41 -10.91 -16.28 -2.43
N ALA A 42 -10.45 -17.50 -2.12
CA ALA A 42 -9.88 -17.80 -0.79
C ALA A 42 -8.61 -16.98 -0.48
N TYR A 43 -7.83 -16.61 -1.49
CA TYR A 43 -6.63 -15.79 -1.33
C TYR A 43 -7.01 -14.32 -1.17
N LEU A 44 -7.95 -13.82 -1.97
CA LEU A 44 -8.52 -12.48 -1.78
C LEU A 44 -9.05 -12.30 -0.36
N LYS A 45 -9.86 -13.26 0.14
CA LYS A 45 -10.38 -13.23 1.51
C LYS A 45 -9.29 -13.16 2.58
N MET A 46 -8.22 -13.95 2.43
CA MET A 46 -7.06 -13.89 3.32
C MET A 46 -6.38 -12.52 3.29
N VAL A 47 -6.18 -11.94 2.10
CA VAL A 47 -5.58 -10.61 1.95
C VAL A 47 -6.44 -9.53 2.60
N LEU A 48 -7.76 -9.57 2.42
CA LEU A 48 -8.67 -8.62 3.08
C LEU A 48 -8.60 -8.71 4.61
N GLY A 49 -8.60 -9.93 5.15
CA GLY A 49 -8.41 -10.12 6.60
C GLY A 49 -7.08 -9.58 7.12
N LYS A 50 -5.98 -9.78 6.35
CA LYS A 50 -4.67 -9.20 6.66
C LYS A 50 -4.71 -7.67 6.63
N MET A 51 -5.32 -7.08 5.60
CA MET A 51 -5.47 -5.63 5.48
C MET A 51 -6.26 -5.05 6.65
N GLN A 52 -7.39 -5.66 7.02
CA GLN A 52 -8.18 -5.24 8.16
C GLN A 52 -7.38 -5.30 9.47
N THR A 53 -6.65 -6.40 9.68
CA THR A 53 -5.82 -6.58 10.89
C THR A 53 -4.71 -5.53 10.99
N VAL A 54 -4.01 -5.25 9.88
CA VAL A 54 -2.86 -4.34 9.87
C VAL A 54 -3.29 -2.88 9.82
N MET A 55 -4.14 -2.52 8.86
CA MET A 55 -4.56 -1.13 8.64
C MET A 55 -5.64 -0.69 9.63
N GLY A 56 -6.51 -1.60 10.10
CA GLY A 56 -7.56 -1.29 11.08
C GLY A 56 -7.09 -1.24 12.54
N SER A 57 -5.86 -1.65 12.86
CA SER A 57 -5.31 -1.51 14.22
C SER A 57 -5.16 -0.04 14.63
N GLU A 58 -5.48 0.33 15.87
CA GLU A 58 -5.35 1.72 16.35
C GLU A 58 -4.05 1.98 17.13
N VAL A 59 -3.15 0.99 17.23
CA VAL A 59 -1.87 1.13 17.93
C VAL A 59 -0.99 2.22 17.30
N LEU A 60 -1.13 2.43 16.00
CA LEU A 60 -0.50 3.52 15.25
C LEU A 60 -1.57 4.27 14.49
N ASP A 61 -1.48 5.60 14.45
CA ASP A 61 -2.45 6.43 13.75
C ASP A 61 -2.39 6.24 12.23
N GLN A 62 -3.49 6.57 11.55
CA GLN A 62 -3.64 6.35 10.12
C GLN A 62 -2.63 7.14 9.28
N LYS A 63 -2.31 8.39 9.66
CA LYS A 63 -1.35 9.22 8.92
C LYS A 63 0.03 8.58 8.93
N THR A 64 0.49 8.11 10.08
CA THR A 64 1.79 7.44 10.18
C THR A 64 1.82 6.14 9.37
N LYS A 65 0.74 5.34 9.38
CA LYS A 65 0.69 4.14 8.53
C LYS A 65 0.79 4.44 7.04
N LEU A 66 0.11 5.49 6.58
CA LEU A 66 0.15 5.90 5.18
C LEU A 66 1.54 6.40 4.78
N ALA A 67 2.22 7.15 5.67
CA ALA A 67 3.60 7.60 5.42
C ALA A 67 4.57 6.42 5.29
N VAL A 68 4.43 5.40 6.16
CA VAL A 68 5.22 4.16 6.08
C VAL A 68 4.91 3.41 4.79
N ALA A 69 3.64 3.26 4.42
CA ALA A 69 3.23 2.55 3.21
C ALA A 69 3.74 3.26 1.94
N PHE A 70 3.69 4.59 1.91
CA PHE A 70 4.28 5.40 0.84
C PHE A 70 5.80 5.20 0.77
N ALA A 71 6.52 5.32 1.89
CA ALA A 71 7.97 5.14 1.91
C ALA A 71 8.41 3.75 1.42
N VAL A 72 7.74 2.69 1.86
CA VAL A 72 7.99 1.32 1.39
C VAL A 72 7.67 1.19 -0.11
N SER A 73 6.64 1.87 -0.61
CA SER A 73 6.27 1.86 -2.02
C SER A 73 7.31 2.54 -2.90
N VAL A 74 7.86 3.66 -2.44
CA VAL A 74 8.96 4.38 -3.10
C VAL A 74 10.21 3.50 -3.15
N LEU A 75 10.63 2.93 -2.03
CA LEU A 75 11.82 2.07 -1.97
C LEU A 75 11.71 0.81 -2.83
N ASN A 76 10.49 0.31 -3.05
CA ASN A 76 10.22 -0.83 -3.94
C ASN A 76 9.96 -0.43 -5.40
N ASN A 77 10.07 0.85 -5.75
CA ASN A 77 9.77 1.39 -7.09
C ASN A 77 8.39 0.95 -7.65
N CYS A 78 7.38 0.82 -6.79
CA CYS A 78 6.03 0.46 -7.23
C CYS A 78 5.25 1.71 -7.67
N GLU A 79 5.33 2.09 -8.95
CA GLU A 79 4.68 3.29 -9.49
C GLU A 79 3.19 3.41 -9.11
N MET A 80 2.41 2.34 -9.30
CA MET A 80 0.99 2.32 -8.93
C MET A 80 0.79 2.55 -7.42
N CYS A 81 1.63 1.95 -6.58
CA CYS A 81 1.55 2.10 -5.13
C CYS A 81 1.96 3.52 -4.70
N ILE A 82 2.99 4.09 -5.31
CA ILE A 82 3.46 5.45 -5.05
C ILE A 82 2.34 6.44 -5.33
N THR A 83 1.70 6.34 -6.51
CA THR A 83 0.56 7.19 -6.87
C THR A 83 -0.59 7.02 -5.88
N GLN A 84 -0.97 5.77 -5.56
CA GLN A 84 -2.09 5.50 -4.68
C GLN A 84 -1.86 6.02 -3.25
N TYR A 85 -0.70 5.76 -2.65
CA TYR A 85 -0.41 6.23 -1.30
C TYR A 85 -0.11 7.73 -1.26
N GLY A 86 0.44 8.31 -2.33
CA GLY A 86 0.59 9.77 -2.46
C GLY A 86 -0.77 10.48 -2.39
N ASN A 87 -1.76 10.01 -3.15
CA ASN A 87 -3.13 10.53 -3.07
C ASN A 87 -3.73 10.36 -1.67
N GLN A 88 -3.56 9.18 -1.05
CA GLN A 88 -4.07 8.93 0.30
C GLN A 88 -3.39 9.81 1.37
N LEU A 89 -2.12 10.19 1.19
CA LEU A 89 -1.46 11.17 2.06
C LEU A 89 -2.11 12.55 1.95
N HIS A 90 -2.40 13.03 0.73
CA HIS A 90 -3.12 14.29 0.54
C HIS A 90 -4.53 14.23 1.15
N GLU A 91 -5.28 13.15 0.92
CA GLU A 91 -6.61 12.94 1.50
C GLU A 91 -6.58 12.90 3.04
N ALA A 92 -5.52 12.34 3.61
CA ALA A 92 -5.29 12.37 5.06
C ALA A 92 -4.90 13.78 5.56
N GLY A 93 -4.59 14.73 4.67
CA GLY A 93 -4.26 16.11 5.01
C GLY A 93 -2.77 16.36 5.23
N PHE A 94 -1.90 15.63 4.52
CA PHE A 94 -0.50 16.02 4.35
C PHE A 94 -0.39 17.18 3.35
N THR A 95 0.48 18.15 3.63
CA THR A 95 0.83 19.20 2.65
C THR A 95 1.91 18.71 1.69
N ASP A 96 2.06 19.41 0.57
CA ASP A 96 3.12 19.14 -0.40
C ASP A 96 4.50 19.20 0.26
N GLU A 97 4.73 20.15 1.17
CA GLU A 97 5.97 20.26 1.93
C GLU A 97 6.23 19.02 2.79
N GLN A 98 5.20 18.48 3.45
CA GLN A 98 5.34 17.27 4.26
C GLN A 98 5.62 16.02 3.40
N ILE A 99 5.02 15.92 2.21
CA ILE A 99 5.29 14.80 1.29
C ILE A 99 6.70 14.90 0.72
N VAL A 100 7.16 16.11 0.38
CA VAL A 100 8.56 16.38 -0.01
C VAL A 100 9.51 16.03 1.14
N GLU A 101 9.17 16.37 2.38
CA GLU A 101 9.96 16.01 3.55
C GLU A 101 10.06 14.48 3.72
N ILE A 102 8.96 13.74 3.54
CA ILE A 102 8.99 12.27 3.53
C ILE A 102 9.96 11.76 2.44
N ALA A 103 9.89 12.30 1.23
CA ALA A 103 10.79 11.94 0.14
C ALA A 103 12.26 12.25 0.46
N ALA A 104 12.54 13.40 1.09
CA ALA A 104 13.87 13.77 1.53
C ALA A 104 14.41 12.84 2.62
N VAL A 105 13.57 12.39 3.55
CA VAL A 105 13.93 11.38 4.55
C VAL A 105 14.28 10.05 3.88
N ILE A 106 13.50 9.63 2.88
CA ILE A 106 13.78 8.40 2.11
C ILE A 106 15.14 8.50 1.40
N ASP A 107 15.42 9.62 0.72
CA ASP A 107 16.68 9.87 0.02
C ASP A 107 17.89 9.85 0.98
N LEU A 108 17.80 10.60 2.09
CA LEU A 108 18.86 10.66 3.09
C LEU A 108 19.14 9.29 3.71
N VAL A 109 18.10 8.61 4.20
CA VAL A 109 18.28 7.30 4.86
C VAL A 109 18.73 6.24 3.86
N GLY A 110 18.19 6.25 2.64
CA GLY A 110 18.59 5.35 1.56
C GLY A 110 20.07 5.51 1.19
N SER A 111 20.53 6.74 1.00
CA SER A 111 21.94 7.02 0.66
C SER A 111 22.90 6.61 1.78
N MET A 112 22.56 6.86 3.04
CA MET A 112 23.35 6.42 4.19
C MET A 112 23.38 4.90 4.32
N ASN A 113 22.27 4.22 4.04
CA ASN A 113 22.22 2.75 4.00
C ASN A 113 23.17 2.20 2.92
N HIS A 114 23.18 2.78 1.73
CA HIS A 114 24.11 2.40 0.66
C HIS A 114 25.57 2.59 1.06
N PHE A 115 25.89 3.74 1.66
CA PHE A 115 27.24 4.02 2.15
C PHE A 115 27.70 2.98 3.18
N ASN A 116 26.87 2.73 4.20
CA ASN A 116 27.18 1.77 5.26
C ASN A 116 27.36 0.35 4.71
N ASN A 117 26.48 -0.08 3.82
CA ASN A 117 26.58 -1.40 3.17
C ASN A 117 27.85 -1.50 2.31
N GLY A 118 28.15 -0.47 1.52
CA GLY A 118 29.34 -0.43 0.66
C GLY A 118 30.65 -0.46 1.43
N MET A 119 30.69 0.17 2.61
CA MET A 119 31.86 0.21 3.49
C MET A 119 31.90 -0.96 4.49
N LEU A 120 30.93 -1.88 4.45
CA LEU A 120 30.78 -2.99 5.40
C LEU A 120 30.78 -2.55 6.87
N ILE A 121 30.28 -1.34 7.14
CA ILE A 121 30.23 -0.77 8.49
C ILE A 121 29.31 -1.64 9.34
N LYS A 122 29.83 -2.15 10.46
CA LYS A 122 29.07 -2.91 11.44
C LYS A 122 28.65 -2.00 12.59
N PRO A 123 27.50 -2.26 13.25
CA PRO A 123 27.17 -1.60 14.49
C PRO A 123 28.32 -1.71 15.49
N GLY A 124 28.63 -0.62 16.19
CA GLY A 124 29.51 -0.67 17.35
C GLY A 124 28.95 -1.63 18.41
N LYS A 125 29.82 -2.21 19.23
CA LYS A 125 29.37 -2.94 20.43
C LYS A 125 28.67 -1.98 21.39
#